data_AF-A0A4Q3H5T4-F1
#
_entry.id   AF-A0A4Q3H5T4-F1
#
_cell.length_a   1.000
_cell.length_b   1.000
_cell.length_c   1.000
_cell.angle_alpha   90.00
_cell.angle_beta   90.00
_cell.angle_gamma   90.00
#
_symmetry.space_group_name_H-M   'P 1'
#
loop_
_entity.id
_entity.type
_entity.pdbx_description
1 polymer ?
#
loop_
_entity_poly.entity_id
_entity_poly.type
_entity_poly.pdbx_seq_one_letter_code
_entity_poly.pdbx_strand_id
1 'polypeptide(L)'
;TVTIEDSLSHIHGSTGRHKPASPDLRSELAIVAGIAKHTLASNPAVKWDDWVGDYSLVRALIEKTYPDQFRDFNGRLDVPGGFYRGNAARDRVWETDSGKAEFTVPDHLSATGFDEAPGRFRLITLRSNDQFNTTIYGMSDRLRGIEGERDVILMSPHDIKAAGLSADQRVDLVGDVEDGRERMVLNLKVTPFDLPTGCLAGYYPELNPLVALSHHDRQSGTPAYKSVPVRVKPSDA
;
A
#
# COMPACT_ATOMS: atom_id res chain seq x y z
N THR A 1 -2.89 26.41 2.79
CA THR A 1 -3.19 25.46 1.71
C THR A 1 -2.03 24.49 1.56
N VAL A 2 -2.31 23.19 1.65
CA VAL A 2 -1.33 22.16 1.27
C VAL A 2 -1.47 21.88 -0.22
N THR A 3 -0.52 21.17 -0.82
CA THR A 3 -0.60 20.74 -2.22
C THR A 3 -0.50 19.23 -2.29
N ILE A 4 -1.27 18.63 -3.19
CA ILE A 4 -1.27 17.19 -3.42
C ILE A 4 -1.03 16.90 -4.90
N GLU A 5 -0.37 15.78 -5.19
CA GLU A 5 -0.28 15.19 -6.52
C GLU A 5 -1.27 14.02 -6.60
N ASP A 6 -2.13 13.99 -7.61
CA ASP A 6 -3.06 12.89 -7.83
C ASP A 6 -2.45 11.75 -8.68
N SER A 7 -3.21 10.67 -8.86
CA SER A 7 -2.77 9.51 -9.64
C SER A 7 -2.59 9.77 -11.15
N LEU A 8 -2.96 10.97 -11.62
CA LEU A 8 -2.80 11.42 -12.99
C LEU A 8 -1.69 12.47 -13.12
N SER A 9 -0.82 12.58 -12.11
CA SER A 9 0.31 13.52 -12.05
C SER A 9 -0.12 14.99 -12.13
N HIS A 10 -1.31 15.33 -11.62
CA HIS A 10 -1.74 16.71 -11.48
C HIS A 10 -1.53 17.19 -10.05
N ILE A 11 -0.96 18.39 -9.94
CA ILE A 11 -0.67 19.04 -8.67
C ILE A 11 -1.64 20.19 -8.45
N HIS A 12 -2.36 20.15 -7.34
CA HIS A 12 -3.35 21.18 -7.00
C HIS A 12 -3.37 21.49 -5.50
N GLY A 13 -3.95 22.65 -5.17
CA GLY A 13 -4.18 23.05 -3.79
C GLY A 13 -5.24 22.19 -3.10
N SER A 14 -5.00 21.84 -1.85
CA SER A 14 -5.97 21.23 -0.95
C SER A 14 -6.08 22.04 0.34
N THR A 15 -7.32 22.35 0.70
CA THR A 15 -7.65 23.18 1.87
C THR A 15 -8.64 22.41 2.74
N GLY A 16 -8.23 22.15 3.99
CA GLY A 16 -9.10 21.52 4.97
C GLY A 16 -10.33 22.39 5.25
N ARG A 17 -11.50 21.75 5.26
CA ARG A 17 -12.79 22.42 5.53
C ARG A 17 -13.32 22.16 6.95
N HIS A 18 -12.67 21.26 7.68
CA HIS A 18 -13.11 20.86 9.02
C HIS A 18 -12.29 21.58 10.09
N LYS A 19 -12.95 21.86 11.22
CA LYS A 19 -12.25 22.32 12.43
C LYS A 19 -11.29 21.22 12.91
N PRO A 20 -10.06 21.56 13.33
CA PRO A 20 -9.17 20.59 13.96
C PRO A 20 -9.84 19.88 15.14
N ALA A 21 -9.56 18.59 15.30
CA ALA A 21 -10.12 17.76 16.37
C ALA A 21 -9.69 18.21 17.78
N SER A 22 -8.55 18.89 17.88
CA SER A 22 -8.02 19.46 19.12
C SER A 22 -7.27 20.77 18.82
N PRO A 23 -7.26 21.76 19.73
CA PRO A 23 -6.40 22.94 19.62
C PRO A 23 -4.90 22.58 19.66
N ASP A 24 -4.54 21.43 20.22
CA ASP A 24 -3.15 20.97 20.31
C ASP A 24 -2.69 20.19 19.05
N LEU A 25 -3.62 19.89 18.14
CA LEU A 25 -3.31 19.16 16.92
C LEU A 25 -2.49 20.04 15.97
N ARG A 26 -1.25 19.62 15.71
CA ARG A 26 -0.32 20.32 14.81
C ARG A 26 -0.30 19.67 13.43
N SER A 27 0.04 20.45 12.41
CA SER A 27 0.30 19.94 11.07
C SER A 27 1.59 19.12 11.04
N GLU A 28 1.69 18.20 10.08
CA GLU A 28 2.89 17.37 9.88
C GLU A 28 4.16 18.22 9.73
N LEU A 29 4.11 19.28 8.92
CA LEU A 29 5.25 20.19 8.75
C LEU A 29 5.66 20.85 10.08
N ALA A 30 4.70 21.28 10.91
CA ALA A 30 5.00 21.88 12.21
C ALA A 30 5.63 20.88 13.18
N ILE A 31 5.21 19.61 13.13
CA ILE A 31 5.79 18.54 13.94
C ILE A 31 7.22 18.26 13.48
N VAL A 32 7.43 18.00 12.19
CA VAL A 32 8.75 17.65 11.62
C VAL A 32 9.75 18.79 11.80
N ALA A 33 9.37 20.02 11.43
CA ALA A 33 10.22 21.20 11.62
C ALA A 33 10.48 21.47 13.12
N GLY A 34 9.49 21.24 13.97
CA GLY A 34 9.62 21.35 15.43
C GLY A 34 10.67 20.39 15.97
N ILE A 35 10.61 19.10 15.61
CA ILE A 35 11.61 18.10 16.02
C ILE A 35 13.00 18.50 15.50
N ALA A 36 13.12 18.84 14.22
CA ALA A 36 14.39 19.21 13.60
C ALA A 36 15.04 20.42 14.30
N LYS A 37 14.25 21.46 14.58
CA LYS A 37 14.71 22.67 15.28
C LYS A 37 15.24 22.38 16.69
N HIS A 38 14.71 21.38 17.39
CA HIS A 38 15.14 21.04 18.76
C HIS A 38 16.28 20.01 18.82
N THR A 39 16.54 19.28 17.73
CA THR A 39 17.48 18.15 17.72
C THR A 39 18.73 18.40 16.88
N LEU A 40 18.67 19.28 15.88
CA LEU A 40 19.78 19.60 14.99
C LEU A 40 20.55 20.83 15.48
N ALA A 41 21.84 20.91 15.13
CA ALA A 41 22.64 22.11 15.34
C ALA A 41 22.04 23.31 14.60
N SER A 42 22.15 24.49 15.20
CA SER A 42 21.65 25.73 14.59
C SER A 42 22.31 25.99 13.23
N ASN A 43 21.49 26.27 12.21
CA ASN A 43 21.95 26.62 10.87
C ASN A 43 21.18 27.86 10.38
N PRO A 44 21.86 29.00 10.16
CA PRO A 44 21.19 30.25 9.77
C PRO A 44 20.53 30.19 8.38
N ALA A 45 20.91 29.25 7.52
CA ALA A 45 20.29 29.05 6.20
C ALA A 45 18.95 28.32 6.28
N VAL A 46 18.64 27.68 7.40
CA VAL A 46 17.46 26.83 7.57
C VAL A 46 16.39 27.59 8.37
N LYS A 47 15.28 27.90 7.71
CA LYS A 47 14.24 28.82 8.22
C LYS A 47 12.99 28.07 8.65
N TRP A 48 13.13 27.22 9.67
CA TRP A 48 12.05 26.32 10.12
C TRP A 48 10.73 27.04 10.41
N ASP A 49 10.77 28.12 11.18
CA ASP A 49 9.56 28.85 11.59
C ASP A 49 8.88 29.52 10.39
N ASP A 50 9.66 30.08 9.46
CA ASP A 50 9.15 30.72 8.25
C ASP A 50 8.43 29.68 7.36
N TRP A 51 9.03 28.50 7.18
CA TRP A 51 8.44 27.41 6.38
C TRP A 51 7.14 26.86 6.99
N VAL A 52 7.07 26.79 8.31
CA VAL A 52 5.84 26.40 9.04
C VAL A 52 4.78 27.49 8.93
N GLY A 53 5.18 28.77 8.96
CA GLY A 53 4.28 29.91 8.85
C GLY A 53 3.72 30.13 7.44
N ASP A 54 4.51 29.84 6.41
CA ASP A 54 4.12 30.01 5.01
C ASP A 54 4.63 28.87 4.11
N TYR A 55 3.70 28.01 3.69
CA TYR A 55 3.99 26.84 2.86
C TYR A 55 4.36 27.25 1.42
N SER A 56 4.11 28.51 1.02
CA SER A 56 4.57 29.03 -0.28
C SER A 56 6.10 29.03 -0.37
N LEU A 57 6.79 29.22 0.74
CA LEU A 57 8.25 29.21 0.83
C LEU A 57 8.80 27.80 0.61
N VAL A 58 8.13 26.78 1.16
CA VAL A 58 8.48 25.36 0.90
C VAL A 58 8.32 25.05 -0.58
N ARG A 59 7.22 25.48 -1.21
CA ARG A 59 7.00 25.29 -2.65
C ARG A 59 8.02 26.03 -3.51
N ALA A 60 8.42 27.24 -3.11
CA ALA A 60 9.50 27.97 -3.78
C ALA A 60 10.85 27.22 -3.70
N LEU A 61 11.13 26.54 -2.58
CA LEU A 61 12.31 25.67 -2.47
C LEU A 61 12.20 24.40 -3.32
N ILE A 62 11.02 23.80 -3.41
CA ILE A 62 10.75 22.66 -4.32
C ILE A 62 11.01 23.10 -5.77
N GLU A 63 10.44 24.24 -6.18
CA GLU A 63 10.66 24.81 -7.52
C GLU A 63 12.13 25.12 -7.78
N LYS A 64 12.84 25.73 -6.83
CA LYS A 64 14.28 25.98 -6.96
C LYS A 64 15.08 24.68 -7.15
N THR A 65 14.63 23.57 -6.57
CA THR A 65 15.29 22.26 -6.66
C THR A 65 14.95 21.56 -7.98
N TYR A 66 13.72 21.68 -8.45
CA TYR A 66 13.18 21.02 -9.63
C TYR A 66 12.46 22.02 -10.57
N PRO A 67 13.18 22.98 -11.14
CA PRO A 67 12.58 24.12 -11.83
C PRO A 67 11.75 23.72 -13.05
N ASP A 68 12.16 22.67 -13.77
CA ASP A 68 11.43 22.23 -14.96
C ASP A 68 10.10 21.54 -14.62
N GLN A 69 10.07 20.79 -13.53
CA GLN A 69 8.88 20.03 -13.11
C GLN A 69 7.88 20.91 -12.35
N PHE A 70 8.38 21.92 -11.62
CA PHE A 70 7.56 22.74 -10.72
C PHE A 70 7.54 24.22 -11.09
N ARG A 71 8.04 24.63 -12.27
CA ARG A 71 8.05 26.03 -12.76
C ARG A 71 6.81 26.82 -12.37
N ASP A 72 6.96 27.98 -11.73
CA ASP A 72 5.84 28.77 -11.23
C ASP A 72 4.87 27.92 -10.38
N PHE A 73 5.39 27.27 -9.33
CA PHE A 73 4.59 26.34 -8.52
C PHE A 73 3.44 27.11 -7.86
N ASN A 74 3.78 28.19 -7.14
CA ASN A 74 2.77 28.97 -6.41
C ASN A 74 1.76 29.64 -7.35
N GLY A 75 2.16 30.15 -8.52
CA GLY A 75 1.26 30.82 -9.45
C GLY A 75 0.25 29.89 -10.13
N ARG A 76 0.50 28.57 -10.13
CA ARG A 76 -0.36 27.59 -10.80
C ARG A 76 -1.33 26.83 -9.88
N LEU A 77 -1.40 27.16 -8.59
CA LEU A 77 -2.27 26.42 -7.66
C LEU A 77 -3.77 26.64 -7.89
N ASP A 78 -4.13 27.78 -8.47
CA ASP A 78 -5.53 28.15 -8.75
C ASP A 78 -6.01 27.65 -10.13
N VAL A 79 -5.15 26.97 -10.88
CA VAL A 79 -5.54 26.33 -12.14
C VAL A 79 -6.58 25.24 -11.84
N PRO A 80 -7.78 25.27 -12.45
CA PRO A 80 -8.78 24.22 -12.24
C PRO A 80 -8.23 22.83 -12.59
N GLY A 81 -8.29 21.90 -11.64
CA GLY A 81 -7.70 20.56 -11.78
C GLY A 81 -6.18 20.50 -11.53
N GLY A 82 -5.56 21.64 -11.20
CA GLY A 82 -4.12 21.73 -10.98
C GLY A 82 -3.29 21.82 -12.25
N PHE A 83 -1.98 21.76 -12.08
CA PHE A 83 -1.05 21.68 -13.20
C PHE A 83 -0.49 20.27 -13.35
N TYR A 84 -0.36 19.83 -14.60
CA TYR A 84 0.23 18.55 -14.94
C TYR A 84 1.75 18.59 -14.80
N ARG A 85 2.33 17.62 -14.10
CA ARG A 85 3.79 17.48 -13.90
C ARG A 85 4.48 16.81 -15.09
N GLY A 86 3.74 16.12 -15.96
CA GLY A 86 4.29 15.38 -17.10
C GLY A 86 4.33 13.87 -16.88
N ASN A 87 4.49 13.12 -17.97
CA ASN A 87 4.77 11.69 -17.96
C ASN A 87 5.67 11.38 -19.17
N ALA A 88 6.96 11.20 -18.92
CA ALA A 88 7.95 10.98 -19.98
C ALA A 88 7.60 9.78 -20.88
N ALA A 89 7.10 8.68 -20.28
CA ALA A 89 6.71 7.49 -21.03
C ALA A 89 5.52 7.75 -21.97
N ARG A 90 4.55 8.58 -21.57
CA ARG A 90 3.43 9.00 -22.43
C ARG A 90 3.93 9.74 -23.67
N ASP A 91 4.94 10.58 -23.51
CA ASP A 91 5.54 11.38 -24.58
C ASP A 91 6.69 10.63 -25.29
N ARG A 92 6.90 9.34 -24.96
CA ARG A 92 7.95 8.45 -25.50
C ARG A 92 9.36 9.00 -25.31
N VAL A 93 9.57 9.76 -24.24
CA VAL A 93 10.88 10.19 -23.77
C VAL A 93 11.39 9.09 -22.84
N TRP A 94 12.43 8.39 -23.27
CA TRP A 94 13.04 7.29 -22.52
C TRP A 94 14.38 7.74 -21.96
N GLU A 95 14.48 7.82 -20.63
CA GLU A 95 15.72 8.15 -19.92
C GLU A 95 16.60 6.89 -19.77
N THR A 96 16.90 6.26 -20.91
CA THR A 96 17.76 5.08 -21.03
C THR A 96 18.99 5.43 -21.86
N ASP A 97 20.08 4.66 -21.73
CA ASP A 97 21.32 4.89 -22.50
C ASP A 97 21.08 4.85 -24.02
N SER A 98 20.10 4.05 -24.46
CA SER A 98 19.72 3.94 -25.87
C SER A 98 18.74 5.02 -26.35
N GLY A 99 18.13 5.79 -25.43
CA GLY A 99 17.04 6.72 -25.72
C GLY A 99 15.75 6.05 -26.20
N LYS A 100 15.57 4.74 -25.95
CA LYS A 100 14.43 3.93 -26.39
C LYS A 100 13.86 3.10 -25.24
N ALA A 101 12.63 2.59 -25.42
CA ALA A 101 12.07 1.57 -24.56
C ALA A 101 12.92 0.29 -24.61
N GLU A 102 13.29 -0.22 -23.44
CA GLU A 102 14.12 -1.41 -23.31
C GLU A 102 13.24 -2.63 -23.01
N PHE A 103 13.35 -3.65 -23.87
CA PHE A 103 12.63 -4.90 -23.70
C PHE A 103 13.54 -5.90 -22.99
N THR A 104 13.02 -6.51 -21.94
CA THR A 104 13.70 -7.58 -21.20
C THR A 104 12.96 -8.89 -21.37
N VAL A 105 13.70 -10.00 -21.27
CA VAL A 105 13.12 -11.34 -21.23
C VAL A 105 13.04 -11.74 -19.75
N PRO A 106 11.86 -12.09 -19.22
CA PRO A 106 11.76 -12.56 -17.85
C PRO A 106 12.50 -13.91 -17.71
N ASP A 107 13.18 -14.10 -16.60
CA ASP A 107 13.86 -15.35 -16.24
C ASP A 107 12.87 -16.46 -15.87
N HIS A 108 11.65 -16.08 -15.46
CA HIS A 108 10.60 -16.98 -15.03
C HIS A 108 9.23 -16.58 -15.63
N LEU A 109 8.36 -17.58 -15.85
CA LEU A 109 6.97 -17.34 -16.28
C LEU A 109 6.03 -16.98 -15.11
N SER A 110 6.45 -17.28 -13.88
CA SER A 110 5.69 -17.02 -12.66
C SER A 110 6.47 -16.06 -11.76
N ALA A 111 5.76 -15.06 -11.22
CA ALA A 111 6.29 -14.13 -10.24
C ALA A 111 6.00 -14.54 -8.78
N THR A 112 5.65 -15.81 -8.53
CA THR A 112 5.27 -16.26 -7.18
C THR A 112 6.42 -16.41 -6.21
N GLY A 113 7.67 -16.57 -6.68
CA GLY A 113 8.85 -16.58 -5.82
C GLY A 113 9.04 -17.85 -4.95
N PHE A 114 8.22 -18.88 -5.15
CA PHE A 114 8.33 -20.19 -4.50
C PHE A 114 7.75 -21.30 -5.39
N ASP A 115 8.21 -22.53 -5.16
CA ASP A 115 7.73 -23.73 -5.84
C ASP A 115 6.37 -24.21 -5.30
N GLU A 116 5.64 -24.93 -6.14
CA GLU A 116 4.45 -25.67 -5.71
C GLU A 116 4.82 -26.72 -4.67
N ALA A 117 3.96 -26.90 -3.66
CA ALA A 117 4.10 -27.96 -2.68
C ALA A 117 2.73 -28.51 -2.29
N PRO A 118 2.60 -29.81 -1.96
CA PRO A 118 1.34 -30.36 -1.48
C PRO A 118 0.78 -29.59 -0.28
N GLY A 119 -0.46 -29.12 -0.41
CA GLY A 119 -1.16 -28.35 0.62
C GLY A 119 -0.73 -26.87 0.76
N ARG A 120 0.16 -26.38 -0.11
CA ARG A 120 0.52 -24.96 -0.19
C ARG A 120 -0.50 -24.21 -1.02
N PHE A 121 -0.96 -23.08 -0.47
CA PHE A 121 -1.85 -22.14 -1.13
C PHE A 121 -1.15 -20.81 -1.38
N ARG A 122 -1.67 -20.06 -2.35
CA ARG A 122 -1.29 -18.68 -2.66
C ARG A 122 -2.29 -17.73 -2.03
N LEU A 123 -1.91 -17.09 -0.94
CA LEU A 123 -2.75 -16.09 -0.29
C LEU A 123 -2.61 -14.72 -0.96
N ILE A 124 -3.75 -14.12 -1.28
CA ILE A 124 -3.91 -12.75 -1.77
C ILE A 124 -4.55 -11.93 -0.66
N THR A 125 -3.86 -10.90 -0.17
CA THR A 125 -4.49 -9.97 0.77
C THR A 125 -5.28 -8.91 0.01
N LEU A 126 -6.43 -8.52 0.55
CA LEU A 126 -7.39 -7.62 -0.09
C LEU A 126 -7.81 -6.51 0.87
N ARG A 127 -8.31 -5.40 0.32
CA ARG A 127 -9.01 -4.37 1.09
C ARG A 127 -10.51 -4.49 0.80
N SER A 128 -11.34 -4.25 1.80
CA SER A 128 -12.80 -4.15 1.61
C SER A 128 -13.18 -2.82 0.97
N ASN A 129 -14.44 -2.65 0.58
CA ASN A 129 -14.93 -1.37 0.06
C ASN A 129 -14.93 -0.26 1.12
N ASP A 130 -15.18 -0.58 2.39
CA ASP A 130 -15.22 0.38 3.50
C ASP A 130 -13.88 0.47 4.22
N GLN A 131 -12.83 0.59 3.43
CA GLN A 131 -11.46 0.62 3.91
C GLN A 131 -10.58 1.45 2.98
N PHE A 132 -9.67 2.21 3.57
CA PHE A 132 -8.58 2.84 2.84
C PHE A 132 -7.25 2.49 3.49
N ASN A 133 -6.43 1.70 2.79
CA ASN A 133 -5.18 1.14 3.33
C ASN A 133 -5.41 0.45 4.67
N THR A 134 -4.72 0.84 5.74
CA THR A 134 -4.86 0.22 7.07
C THR A 134 -6.08 0.72 7.84
N THR A 135 -6.73 1.79 7.37
CA THR A 135 -7.86 2.40 8.06
C THR A 135 -9.15 1.71 7.65
N ILE A 136 -9.76 1.02 8.62
CA ILE A 136 -11.04 0.33 8.48
C ILE A 136 -12.14 1.31 8.88
N TYR A 137 -13.06 1.60 7.95
CA TYR A 137 -14.23 2.46 8.20
C TYR A 137 -15.49 1.66 8.51
N GLY A 138 -15.53 0.38 8.11
CA GLY A 138 -16.66 -0.51 8.33
C GLY A 138 -16.25 -1.99 8.33
N MET A 139 -17.11 -2.81 8.94
CA MET A 139 -16.91 -4.25 9.07
C MET A 139 -17.59 -5.08 7.98
N SER A 140 -18.20 -4.42 6.99
CA SER A 140 -18.89 -5.09 5.88
C SER A 140 -18.14 -4.88 4.58
N ASP A 141 -18.11 -5.92 3.75
CA ASP A 141 -17.65 -5.88 2.37
C ASP A 141 -18.79 -6.26 1.43
N ARG A 142 -19.46 -5.22 0.90
CA ARG A 142 -20.59 -5.39 -0.02
C ARG A 142 -20.15 -6.00 -1.35
N LEU A 143 -18.90 -5.81 -1.77
CA LEU A 143 -18.41 -6.39 -3.03
C LEU A 143 -18.22 -7.90 -2.93
N ARG A 144 -18.15 -8.43 -1.70
CA ARG A 144 -17.92 -9.86 -1.44
C ARG A 144 -19.03 -10.54 -0.64
N GLY A 145 -20.08 -9.79 -0.28
CA GLY A 145 -21.21 -10.31 0.49
C GLY A 145 -20.85 -10.71 1.92
N ILE A 146 -19.85 -10.05 2.53
CA ILE A 146 -19.42 -10.30 3.90
C ILE A 146 -19.95 -9.18 4.79
N GLU A 147 -20.57 -9.54 5.91
CA GLU A 147 -21.22 -8.58 6.81
C GLU A 147 -20.74 -8.78 8.25
N GLY A 148 -20.34 -7.68 8.90
CA GLY A 148 -20.06 -7.65 10.33
C GLY A 148 -18.79 -8.38 10.80
N GLU A 149 -18.02 -8.99 9.90
CA GLU A 149 -16.80 -9.73 10.24
C GLU A 149 -15.69 -9.56 9.19
N ARG A 150 -14.45 -9.77 9.62
CA ARG A 150 -13.25 -9.69 8.78
C ARG A 150 -12.30 -10.87 8.95
N ASP A 151 -12.49 -11.67 9.99
CA ASP A 151 -11.72 -12.89 10.25
C ASP A 151 -12.24 -14.04 9.37
N VAL A 152 -12.04 -13.87 8.06
CA VAL A 152 -12.50 -14.79 7.02
C VAL A 152 -11.36 -15.17 6.09
N ILE A 153 -11.47 -16.37 5.52
CA ILE A 153 -10.64 -16.80 4.41
C ILE A 153 -11.54 -17.23 3.26
N LEU A 154 -11.45 -16.50 2.16
CA LEU A 154 -12.13 -16.80 0.91
C LEU A 154 -11.42 -17.98 0.24
N MET A 155 -12.17 -19.01 -0.10
CA MET A 155 -11.62 -20.25 -0.64
C MET A 155 -12.58 -20.84 -1.69
N SER A 156 -12.00 -21.39 -2.77
CA SER A 156 -12.79 -22.06 -3.81
C SER A 156 -13.56 -23.25 -3.22
N PRO A 157 -14.85 -23.47 -3.57
CA PRO A 157 -15.59 -24.66 -3.14
C PRO A 157 -14.89 -25.98 -3.49
N HIS A 158 -14.13 -26.00 -4.60
CA HIS A 158 -13.32 -27.16 -4.99
C HIS A 158 -12.20 -27.43 -3.97
N ASP A 159 -11.47 -26.39 -3.56
CA ASP A 159 -10.38 -26.51 -2.60
C ASP A 159 -10.90 -26.82 -1.19
N ILE A 160 -12.04 -26.25 -0.80
CA ILE A 160 -12.72 -26.58 0.46
C ILE A 160 -12.95 -28.09 0.51
N LYS A 161 -13.54 -28.66 -0.55
CA LYS A 161 -13.77 -30.11 -0.65
C LYS A 161 -12.48 -30.91 -0.68
N ALA A 162 -11.49 -30.50 -1.47
CA ALA A 162 -10.21 -31.20 -1.61
C ALA A 162 -9.39 -31.22 -0.31
N ALA A 163 -9.50 -30.15 0.49
CA ALA A 163 -8.89 -30.04 1.82
C ALA A 163 -9.72 -30.73 2.92
N GLY A 164 -10.90 -31.30 2.60
CA GLY A 164 -11.80 -31.92 3.58
C GLY A 164 -12.42 -30.93 4.57
N LEU A 165 -12.52 -29.66 4.18
CA LEU A 165 -13.09 -28.58 4.98
C LEU A 165 -14.58 -28.40 4.67
N SER A 166 -15.26 -27.64 5.51
CA SER A 166 -16.65 -27.20 5.30
C SER A 166 -16.77 -25.68 5.30
N ALA A 167 -17.81 -25.15 4.67
CA ALA A 167 -18.17 -23.74 4.80
C ALA A 167 -18.41 -23.39 6.28
N ASP A 168 -18.06 -22.17 6.67
CA ASP A 168 -18.13 -21.63 8.03
C ASP A 168 -17.23 -22.32 9.08
N GLN A 169 -16.50 -23.37 8.70
CA GLN A 169 -15.49 -23.98 9.57
C GLN A 169 -14.40 -22.96 9.91
N ARG A 170 -13.90 -23.01 11.15
CA ARG A 170 -12.75 -22.21 11.59
C ARG A 170 -11.44 -22.94 11.27
N VAL A 171 -10.50 -22.19 10.70
CA VAL A 171 -9.17 -22.68 10.30
C VAL A 171 -8.10 -21.69 10.70
N ASP A 172 -6.89 -22.20 10.85
CA ASP A 172 -5.69 -21.41 11.02
C ASP A 172 -4.92 -21.38 9.69
N LEU A 173 -4.30 -20.23 9.40
CA LEU A 173 -3.35 -20.10 8.31
C LEU A 173 -1.94 -20.05 8.88
N VAL A 174 -1.07 -20.89 8.33
CA VAL A 174 0.35 -20.95 8.69
C VAL A 174 1.18 -20.49 7.50
N GLY A 175 2.13 -19.59 7.70
CA GLY A 175 3.06 -19.16 6.65
C GLY A 175 3.97 -20.32 6.23
N ASP A 176 4.22 -20.46 4.93
CA ASP A 176 4.98 -21.56 4.34
C ASP A 176 6.24 -21.05 3.60
N VAL A 177 6.88 -20.02 4.18
CA VAL A 177 8.18 -19.47 3.74
C VAL A 177 9.29 -20.09 4.59
N GLU A 178 10.34 -20.58 3.94
CA GLU A 178 11.49 -21.21 4.59
C GLU A 178 12.54 -20.18 5.03
N ASP A 179 12.17 -19.27 5.94
CA ASP A 179 13.08 -18.24 6.48
C ASP A 179 13.35 -18.37 7.99
N GLY A 180 13.00 -19.52 8.56
CA GLY A 180 13.20 -19.84 9.98
C GLY A 180 12.28 -19.09 10.93
N ARG A 181 11.23 -18.41 10.44
CA ARG A 181 10.25 -17.70 11.27
C ARG A 181 8.87 -18.31 11.14
N GLU A 182 8.31 -18.75 12.27
CA GLU A 182 6.93 -19.18 12.34
C GLU A 182 5.97 -17.99 12.19
N ARG A 183 4.94 -18.17 11.38
CA ARG A 183 3.88 -17.18 11.13
C ARG A 183 2.54 -17.89 11.13
N MET A 184 1.58 -17.33 11.84
CA MET A 184 0.25 -17.91 11.92
C MET A 184 -0.80 -16.82 12.16
N VAL A 185 -1.98 -17.01 11.59
CA VAL A 185 -3.21 -16.27 11.92
C VAL A 185 -4.27 -17.30 12.25
N LEU A 186 -4.93 -17.11 13.39
CA LEU A 186 -5.84 -18.09 13.97
C LEU A 186 -7.31 -17.79 13.63
N ASN A 187 -8.14 -18.82 13.71
CA ASN A 187 -9.60 -18.70 13.82
C ASN A 187 -10.30 -17.97 12.66
N LEU A 188 -9.83 -18.17 11.42
CA LEU A 188 -10.43 -17.61 10.22
C LEU A 188 -11.60 -18.48 9.75
N LYS A 189 -12.72 -17.85 9.40
CA LYS A 189 -13.90 -18.53 8.87
C LYS A 189 -13.72 -18.88 7.40
N VAL A 190 -13.80 -20.16 7.05
CA VAL A 190 -13.82 -20.62 5.66
C VAL A 190 -15.09 -20.10 4.98
N THR A 191 -14.91 -19.19 4.01
CA THR A 191 -15.99 -18.56 3.27
C THR A 191 -15.88 -18.98 1.80
N PRO A 192 -16.84 -19.76 1.27
CA PRO A 192 -16.84 -20.14 -0.14
C PRO A 192 -16.83 -18.91 -1.05
N PHE A 193 -15.91 -18.87 -2.01
CA PHE A 193 -15.80 -17.79 -2.97
C PHE A 193 -15.27 -18.30 -4.31
N ASP A 194 -15.67 -17.68 -5.41
CA ASP A 194 -15.20 -18.05 -6.74
C ASP A 194 -13.76 -17.56 -6.96
N LEU A 195 -12.81 -18.38 -6.52
CA LEU A 195 -11.37 -18.18 -6.69
C LEU A 195 -10.77 -19.32 -7.54
N PRO A 196 -9.69 -19.04 -8.28
CA PRO A 196 -8.88 -20.10 -8.87
C PRO A 196 -8.42 -21.10 -7.81
N THR A 197 -8.38 -22.38 -8.18
CA THR A 197 -7.88 -23.48 -7.35
C THR A 197 -6.44 -23.19 -6.88
N GLY A 198 -6.14 -23.48 -5.61
CA GLY A 198 -4.84 -23.23 -4.99
C GLY A 198 -4.61 -21.78 -4.54
N CYS A 199 -5.62 -20.91 -4.69
CA CYS A 199 -5.58 -19.54 -4.19
C CYS A 199 -6.51 -19.36 -2.98
N LEU A 200 -6.07 -18.51 -2.07
CA LEU A 200 -6.87 -18.02 -0.94
C LEU A 200 -6.90 -16.51 -0.98
N ALA A 201 -7.95 -15.91 -0.43
CA ALA A 201 -7.99 -14.48 -0.26
C ALA A 201 -8.56 -14.07 1.10
N GLY A 202 -8.00 -13.02 1.69
CA GLY A 202 -8.54 -12.47 2.93
C GLY A 202 -8.04 -11.06 3.15
N TYR A 203 -8.40 -10.48 4.29
CA TYR A 203 -8.26 -9.04 4.46
C TYR A 203 -6.88 -8.59 4.95
N TYR A 204 -6.45 -7.46 4.40
CA TYR A 204 -5.44 -6.59 4.96
C TYR A 204 -6.13 -5.64 5.95
N PRO A 205 -5.54 -5.30 7.11
CA PRO A 205 -4.23 -5.75 7.59
C PRO A 205 -4.27 -7.07 8.37
N GLU A 206 -5.42 -7.72 8.52
CA GLU A 206 -5.61 -8.93 9.35
C GLU A 206 -4.60 -10.03 9.03
N LEU A 207 -4.27 -10.21 7.75
CA LEU A 207 -3.33 -11.23 7.27
C LEU A 207 -1.88 -10.75 7.11
N ASN A 208 -1.54 -9.53 7.52
CA ASN A 208 -0.15 -9.05 7.52
C ASN A 208 0.84 -9.95 8.28
N PRO A 209 0.48 -10.61 9.40
CA PRO A 209 1.42 -11.49 10.10
C PRO A 209 1.98 -12.63 9.23
N LEU A 210 1.28 -13.01 8.16
CA LEU A 210 1.71 -14.07 7.23
C LEU A 210 2.70 -13.56 6.17
N VAL A 211 2.80 -12.25 5.96
CA VAL A 211 3.64 -11.65 4.91
C VAL A 211 5.10 -11.67 5.36
N ALA A 212 5.90 -12.56 4.76
CA ALA A 212 7.32 -12.64 5.05
C ALA A 212 8.09 -11.53 4.34
N LEU A 213 8.84 -10.73 5.10
CA LEU A 213 9.73 -9.70 4.53
C LEU A 213 10.87 -10.30 3.70
N SER A 214 11.23 -11.57 3.93
CA SER A 214 12.17 -12.34 3.11
C SER A 214 11.61 -12.65 1.71
N HIS A 215 10.29 -12.59 1.53
CA HIS A 215 9.63 -12.82 0.25
C HIS A 215 9.14 -11.49 -0.34
N HIS A 216 9.95 -10.92 -1.24
CA HIS A 216 9.75 -9.60 -1.83
C HIS A 216 10.30 -9.53 -3.25
N ASP A 217 9.90 -8.48 -3.98
CA ASP A 217 10.51 -8.14 -5.26
C ASP A 217 11.99 -7.78 -5.10
N ARG A 218 12.87 -8.47 -5.85
CA ARG A 218 14.33 -8.41 -5.67
C ARG A 218 14.93 -7.01 -5.86
N GLN A 219 14.30 -6.14 -6.65
CA GLN A 219 14.84 -4.81 -6.96
C GLN A 219 14.27 -3.73 -6.03
N SER A 220 12.94 -3.70 -5.86
CA SER A 220 12.25 -2.66 -5.09
C SER A 220 12.15 -2.97 -3.59
N GLY A 221 12.31 -4.23 -3.18
CA GLY A 221 12.07 -4.67 -1.81
C GLY A 221 10.58 -4.75 -1.44
N THR A 222 9.67 -4.59 -2.42
CA THR A 222 8.22 -4.60 -2.15
C THR A 222 7.76 -6.00 -1.72
N PRO A 223 7.14 -6.16 -0.53
CA PRO A 223 6.71 -7.48 -0.06
C PRO A 223 5.62 -8.12 -0.94
N ALA A 224 5.64 -9.45 -1.03
CA ALA A 224 4.75 -10.22 -1.90
C ALA A 224 3.30 -10.39 -1.38
N TYR A 225 2.57 -9.30 -1.14
CA TYR A 225 1.20 -9.30 -0.58
C TYR A 225 0.15 -10.04 -1.43
N LYS A 226 0.44 -10.32 -2.71
CA LYS A 226 -0.49 -10.96 -3.67
C LYS A 226 -0.13 -12.42 -3.97
N SER A 227 0.91 -12.95 -3.35
CA SER A 227 1.28 -14.35 -3.44
C SER A 227 2.06 -14.74 -2.18
N VAL A 228 1.35 -14.85 -1.06
CA VAL A 228 1.95 -15.30 0.20
C VAL A 228 1.77 -16.82 0.29
N PRO A 229 2.86 -17.62 0.39
CA PRO A 229 2.72 -19.06 0.53
C PRO A 229 2.21 -19.38 1.94
N VAL A 230 1.11 -20.10 2.01
CA VAL A 230 0.48 -20.49 3.29
C VAL A 230 -0.02 -21.93 3.23
N ARG A 231 -0.26 -22.52 4.40
CA ARG A 231 -0.99 -23.77 4.57
C ARG A 231 -2.22 -23.53 5.44
N VAL A 232 -3.28 -24.31 5.19
CA VAL A 232 -4.49 -24.31 6.01
C VAL A 232 -4.41 -25.46 7.02
N LYS A 233 -4.75 -25.19 8.27
CA LYS A 233 -4.92 -26.21 9.32
C LYS A 233 -6.30 -26.06 9.97
N PRO A 234 -6.96 -27.15 10.41
CA PRO A 234 -8.10 -27.02 11.32
C PRO A 234 -7.71 -26.17 12.54
N SER A 235 -8.61 -25.27 12.95
CA SER A 235 -8.41 -24.45 14.16
C SER A 235 -8.75 -25.26 15.41
N ASP A 236 -7.87 -25.21 16.40
CA ASP A 236 -8.11 -25.74 17.75
C ASP A 236 -8.59 -24.65 18.74
N ALA A 237 -8.67 -23.39 18.27
CA ALA A 237 -9.07 -22.22 19.06
C ALA A 237 -10.57 -22.13 19.36
#